data_AF-A0A257VNJ9-F1
#
_entry.id   AF-A0A257VNJ9-F1
#
_cell.length_a   1.000
_cell.length_b   1.000
_cell.length_c   1.000
_cell.angle_alpha   90.00
_cell.angle_beta   90.00
_cell.angle_gamma   90.00
#
_symmetry.space_group_name_H-M   'P 1'
#
loop_
_entity.id
_entity.type
_entity.pdbx_description
1 polymer ?
#
loop_
_entity_poly.entity_id
_entity_poly.type
_entity_poly.pdbx_seq_one_letter_code
_entity_poly.pdbx_strand_id
1 'polypeptide(L)'
;ISDDPILKELLKLVGTGNVDKQAAQAAAWHLANDMSFEELATKATQHAGGVPPTPYFTRQQLAGAQALLAVAKQQAEESPEPAAPKPERPENIRSPRTTAAVK
;
A
#
# COMPACT_ATOMS: atom_id res chain seq x y z
N ILE A 1 4.49 19.44 6.36
CA ILE A 1 3.28 18.91 5.69
C ILE A 1 3.79 18.10 4.52
N SER A 2 3.44 16.82 4.38
CA SER A 2 3.97 16.00 3.30
C SER A 2 3.53 16.57 1.95
N ASP A 3 4.47 16.79 1.04
CA ASP A 3 4.26 17.55 -0.21
C ASP A 3 3.68 16.68 -1.34
N ASP A 4 3.51 15.37 -1.12
CA ASP A 4 3.01 14.44 -2.13
C ASP A 4 1.57 14.79 -2.58
N PRO A 5 1.36 15.21 -3.84
CA PRO A 5 0.02 15.53 -4.34
C PRO A 5 -0.88 14.30 -4.42
N ILE A 6 -0.31 13.10 -4.64
CA ILE A 6 -1.04 11.82 -4.58
C ILE A 6 -1.61 11.60 -3.17
N LEU A 7 -0.87 11.96 -2.12
CA LEU A 7 -1.34 11.84 -0.73
C LEU A 7 -2.47 12.84 -0.46
N LYS A 8 -2.41 14.06 -1.02
CA LYS A 8 -3.49 15.04 -0.91
C LYS A 8 -4.77 14.54 -1.56
N GLU A 9 -4.70 13.98 -2.78
CA GLU A 9 -5.87 13.40 -3.46
C GLU A 9 -6.41 12.17 -2.73
N LEU A 10 -5.53 11.31 -2.22
CA LEU A 10 -5.94 10.18 -1.38
C LEU A 10 -6.70 10.68 -0.13
N LEU A 11 -6.20 11.70 0.56
CA LEU A 11 -6.88 12.26 1.74
C LEU A 11 -8.24 12.88 1.40
N LYS A 12 -8.38 13.52 0.23
CA LYS A 12 -9.68 14.00 -0.25
C LYS A 12 -10.66 12.85 -0.46
N LEU A 13 -10.23 11.77 -1.13
CA LEU A 13 -11.04 10.57 -1.33
C LEU A 13 -11.46 9.95 0.00
N VAL A 14 -10.55 9.92 0.98
CA VAL A 14 -10.82 9.39 2.32
C VAL A 14 -11.78 10.28 3.10
N GLY A 15 -11.65 11.60 2.96
CA GLY A 15 -12.53 12.60 3.58
C GLY A 15 -13.99 12.50 3.12
N THR A 16 -14.27 11.87 1.97
CA THR A 16 -15.65 11.62 1.52
C THR A 16 -16.41 10.59 2.38
N GLY A 17 -15.70 9.81 3.20
CA GLY A 17 -16.29 8.81 4.10
C GLY A 17 -16.80 7.54 3.42
N ASN A 18 -16.72 7.43 2.08
CA ASN A 18 -17.20 6.26 1.33
C ASN A 18 -16.09 5.24 1.02
N VAL A 19 -15.01 5.24 1.82
CA VAL A 19 -13.86 4.34 1.62
C VAL A 19 -13.50 3.59 2.89
N ASP A 20 -12.95 2.39 2.71
CA ASP A 20 -12.45 1.59 3.81
C ASP A 20 -11.23 2.27 4.46
N LYS A 21 -11.31 2.51 5.77
CA LYS A 21 -10.27 3.21 6.54
C LYS A 21 -8.94 2.43 6.58
N GLN A 22 -8.99 1.10 6.58
CA GLN A 22 -7.79 0.26 6.56
C GLN A 22 -7.14 0.27 5.17
N ALA A 23 -7.93 0.24 4.10
CA ALA A 23 -7.42 0.42 2.74
C ALA A 23 -6.75 1.80 2.57
N ALA A 24 -7.38 2.85 3.10
CA ALA A 24 -6.81 4.20 3.11
C ALA A 24 -5.49 4.27 3.89
N GLN A 25 -5.42 3.63 5.05
CA GLN A 25 -4.21 3.58 5.87
C GLN A 25 -3.09 2.80 5.18
N ALA A 26 -3.39 1.68 4.51
CA ALA A 26 -2.40 0.94 3.73
C ALA A 26 -1.83 1.77 2.57
N ALA A 27 -2.68 2.50 1.85
CA ALA A 27 -2.24 3.42 0.79
C ALA A 27 -1.38 4.57 1.35
N ALA A 28 -1.76 5.14 2.50
CA ALA A 28 -0.97 6.15 3.18
C ALA A 28 0.39 5.62 3.65
N TRP A 29 0.45 4.39 4.18
CA TRP A 29 1.70 3.76 4.59
C TRP A 29 2.63 3.50 3.42
N HIS A 30 2.09 3.09 2.26
CA HIS A 30 2.85 2.95 1.02
C HIS A 30 3.50 4.27 0.60
N LEU A 31 2.74 5.37 0.59
CA LEU A 31 3.24 6.69 0.20
C LEU A 31 4.22 7.29 1.21
N ALA A 32 3.93 7.16 2.51
CA ALA A 32 4.68 7.81 3.58
C ALA A 32 5.95 7.04 3.99
N ASN A 33 5.97 5.71 3.87
CA ASN A 33 7.10 4.87 4.30
C ASN A 33 7.84 4.19 3.14
N ASP A 34 7.48 4.49 1.88
CA ASP A 34 8.07 3.87 0.68
C ASP A 34 8.05 2.32 0.71
N MET A 35 7.01 1.76 1.36
CA MET A 35 6.82 0.33 1.62
C MET A 35 5.85 -0.28 0.61
N SER A 36 6.19 -1.42 0.01
CA SER A 36 5.34 -2.09 -0.98
C SER A 36 4.11 -2.76 -0.36
N PHE A 37 3.04 -2.92 -1.13
CA PHE A 37 1.84 -3.64 -0.67
C PHE A 37 2.12 -5.10 -0.28
N GLU A 38 3.14 -5.73 -0.87
CA GLU A 38 3.60 -7.07 -0.49
C GLU A 38 4.23 -7.09 0.91
N GLU A 39 4.99 -6.06 1.26
CA GLU A 39 5.58 -5.91 2.60
C GLU A 39 4.47 -5.65 3.63
N LEU A 40 3.46 -4.85 3.26
CA LEU A 40 2.25 -4.64 4.07
C LEU A 40 1.44 -5.92 4.24
N ALA A 41 1.35 -6.77 3.21
CA ALA A 41 0.66 -8.06 3.26
C ALA A 41 1.35 -9.05 4.22
N THR A 42 2.67 -8.91 4.37
CA THR A 42 3.47 -9.76 5.25
C THR A 42 3.44 -9.27 6.71
N LYS A 43 3.02 -8.01 6.94
CA LYS A 43 2.89 -7.46 8.29
C LYS A 43 1.73 -8.12 9.03
N ALA A 44 2.06 -8.85 10.09
CA ALA A 44 1.10 -9.41 11.02
C ALA A 44 1.52 -9.11 12.46
N THR A 45 0.54 -8.82 13.31
CA THR A 45 0.73 -8.69 14.74
C THR A 45 0.87 -10.08 15.32
N GLN A 46 2.04 -10.36 15.92
CA GLN A 46 2.25 -11.57 16.69
C GLN A 46 1.59 -11.41 18.05
N HIS A 47 0.84 -12.43 18.47
CA HIS A 47 0.21 -12.46 19.78
C HIS A 47 0.98 -13.40 20.70
N ALA A 48 1.10 -13.03 21.97
CA ALA A 48 1.64 -13.93 22.98
C ALA A 48 0.62 -15.03 23.32
N GLY A 49 1.09 -16.21 23.74
CA GLY A 49 0.22 -17.27 24.27
C GLY A 49 -0.37 -18.24 23.24
N GLY A 50 0.28 -18.44 22.08
CA GLY A 50 -0.14 -19.43 21.08
C GLY A 50 -1.33 -19.02 20.20
N VAL A 51 -1.75 -17.76 20.30
CA VAL A 51 -2.78 -17.17 19.43
C VAL A 51 -2.18 -16.93 18.04
N PRO A 52 -2.89 -17.30 16.95
CA PRO A 52 -2.39 -17.08 15.60
C PRO A 52 -2.14 -15.58 15.33
N PRO A 53 -1.14 -15.24 14.50
CA PRO A 53 -0.87 -13.87 14.14
C PRO A 53 -2.05 -13.27 13.37
N THR A 54 -2.40 -12.02 13.66
CA THR A 54 -3.46 -11.29 12.93
C THR A 54 -2.81 -10.36 11.91
N PRO A 55 -3.14 -10.47 10.62
CA PRO A 55 -2.60 -9.58 9.61
C PRO A 55 -3.04 -8.14 9.87
N TYR A 56 -2.16 -7.17 9.61
CA TYR A 56 -2.51 -5.75 9.69
C TYR A 56 -3.57 -5.38 8.66
N PHE A 57 -3.44 -5.93 7.46
CA PHE A 57 -4.35 -5.70 6.34
C PHE A 57 -4.78 -7.02 5.71
N THR A 58 -6.06 -7.14 5.40
CA THR A 58 -6.59 -8.25 4.60
C THR A 58 -6.26 -8.05 3.12
N ARG A 59 -6.30 -9.13 2.32
CA ARG A 59 -6.11 -9.03 0.87
C ARG A 59 -7.09 -8.06 0.19
N GLN A 60 -8.34 -8.02 0.67
CA GLN A 60 -9.37 -7.11 0.16
C GLN A 60 -9.01 -5.65 0.45
N GLN A 61 -8.50 -5.35 1.66
CA GLN A 61 -8.08 -4.00 2.03
C GLN A 61 -6.86 -3.56 1.23
N LEU A 62 -5.91 -4.45 0.98
CA LEU A 62 -4.75 -4.15 0.13
C LEU A 62 -5.15 -3.88 -1.32
N ALA A 63 -6.07 -4.68 -1.87
CA ALA A 63 -6.60 -4.45 -3.22
C ALA A 63 -7.37 -3.12 -3.29
N GLY A 64 -8.17 -2.79 -2.27
CA GLY A 64 -8.84 -1.50 -2.15
C GLY A 64 -7.85 -0.33 -2.06
N ALA A 65 -6.75 -0.52 -1.34
CA ALA A 65 -5.69 0.47 -1.22
C ALA A 65 -5.00 0.75 -2.57
N GLN A 66 -4.72 -0.30 -3.34
CA GLN A 66 -4.17 -0.19 -4.69
C GLN A 66 -5.13 0.56 -5.63
N ALA A 67 -6.43 0.26 -5.56
CA ALA A 67 -7.45 0.95 -6.35
C ALA A 67 -7.56 2.44 -5.99
N LEU A 68 -7.56 2.78 -4.69
CA LEU A 68 -7.56 4.17 -4.22
C LEU A 68 -6.31 4.92 -4.70
N LEU A 69 -5.16 4.26 -4.66
CA LEU A 69 -3.90 4.86 -5.13
C LEU A 69 -3.94 5.12 -6.64
N ALA A 70 -4.51 4.22 -7.43
CA ALA A 70 -4.67 4.40 -8.87
C ALA A 70 -5.58 5.60 -9.18
N VAL A 71 -6.72 5.73 -8.50
CA VAL A 71 -7.62 6.88 -8.66
C VAL A 71 -6.96 8.19 -8.22
N ALA A 72 -6.24 8.17 -7.09
CA ALA A 72 -5.52 9.34 -6.60
C ALA A 72 -4.40 9.78 -7.57
N LYS A 73 -3.67 8.83 -8.17
CA LYS A 73 -2.68 9.12 -9.22
C LYS A 73 -3.32 9.77 -10.43
N GLN A 74 -4.39 9.18 -10.95
CA GLN A 74 -5.09 9.73 -12.12
C GLN A 74 -5.60 11.15 -11.88
N GLN A 75 -6.19 11.43 -10.70
CA GLN A 75 -6.64 12.78 -10.36
C GLN A 75 -5.47 13.77 -10.18
N ALA A 76 -4.34 13.31 -9.65
CA ALA A 76 -3.13 14.13 -9.52
C ALA A 76 -2.47 14.41 -10.89
N GLU A 77 -2.64 13.52 -11.88
CA GLU A 77 -2.17 13.73 -13.25
C GLU A 77 -3.10 14.68 -14.03
N GLU A 78 -4.42 14.60 -13.78
CA GLU A 78 -5.43 15.44 -14.46
C GLU A 78 -5.43 16.89 -13.96
N SER A 79 -4.93 17.15 -12.75
CA SER A 79 -4.66 18.49 -12.22
C SER A 79 -3.17 18.79 -12.31
N PRO A 80 -2.70 19.58 -13.30
CA PRO A 80 -1.27 19.83 -13.53
C PRO A 80 -0.69 20.79 -12.48
N GLU A 81 -0.51 20.30 -11.26
CA GLU A 81 0.46 20.82 -10.29
C GLU A 81 1.57 19.76 -10.18
N PRO A 82 2.86 20.13 -10.29
CA PRO A 82 3.93 19.22 -10.66
C PRO A 82 4.19 18.16 -9.59
N ALA A 83 3.48 17.03 -9.70
CA ALA A 83 3.69 15.83 -8.93
C ALA A 83 4.93 15.10 -9.46
N ALA A 84 6.02 15.17 -8.70
CA ALA A 84 7.24 14.43 -9.00
C ALA A 84 6.93 12.94 -9.29
N PRO A 85 7.49 12.36 -10.36
CA PRO A 85 7.32 10.95 -10.68
C PRO A 85 8.05 10.13 -9.61
N LYS A 86 7.32 9.63 -8.61
CA LYS A 86 7.90 8.70 -7.63
C LYS A 86 8.03 7.34 -8.33
N PRO A 87 9.25 6.80 -8.44
CA PRO A 87 9.58 5.76 -9.40
C PRO A 87 8.75 4.52 -9.12
N GLU A 88 8.11 4.05 -10.15
CA GLU A 88 7.59 2.69 -10.25
C GLU A 88 8.82 1.78 -10.07
N ARG A 89 9.10 1.37 -8.83
CA ARG A 89 10.12 0.35 -8.59
C ARG A 89 9.60 -0.89 -9.31
N PRO A 90 10.31 -1.41 -10.32
CA PRO A 90 9.89 -2.63 -10.96
C PRO A 90 9.81 -3.70 -9.87
N GLU A 91 8.64 -4.30 -9.74
CA GLU A 91 8.38 -5.50 -8.94
C GLU A 91 9.17 -6.66 -9.58
N ASN A 92 10.50 -6.60 -9.47
CA ASN A 92 11.44 -7.58 -9.99
C ASN A 92 12.29 -8.14 -8.85
N ILE A 93 11.63 -8.76 -7.86
CA ILE A 93 12.30 -9.74 -6.99
C ILE A 93 11.33 -10.90 -6.71
N ARG A 94 10.91 -11.58 -7.78
CA ARG A 94 10.61 -13.03 -7.65
C ARG A 94 11.94 -13.78 -7.70
N SER A 95 12.72 -13.67 -6.63
CA SER A 95 13.73 -14.69 -6.34
C SER A 95 13.00 -15.91 -5.77
N PRO A 96 13.04 -17.08 -6.42
CA PRO A 96 12.52 -18.30 -5.82
C PRO A 96 13.38 -18.65 -4.59
N ARG A 97 12.79 -18.61 -3.39
CA ARG A 97 13.42 -19.21 -2.22
C ARG A 97 13.57 -20.72 -2.46
N THR A 98 14.82 -21.15 -2.41
CA THR A 98 15.31 -22.53 -2.48
C THR A 98 14.44 -23.53 -1.72
N THR A 99 14.18 -24.69 -2.31
CA THR A 99 13.99 -25.94 -1.57
C THR A 99 14.99 -26.94 -2.13
N ALA A 100 15.87 -27.41 -1.26
CA ALA A 100 16.82 -28.46 -1.52
C ALA A 100 16.10 -29.80 -1.78
N ALA A 101 16.61 -30.60 -2.72
CA ALA A 101 16.43 -32.03 -2.72
C ALA A 101 17.67 -32.71 -3.32
N VAL A 102 18.44 -33.26 -2.38
CA VAL A 102 19.44 -34.33 -2.48
C VAL A 102 19.11 -35.41 -3.54
N LYS A 103 20.12 -35.82 -4.32
CA LYS A 103 20.37 -37.22 -4.68
C LYS A 103 21.82 -37.43 -5.10
#